data_AF-A0A0A2TFM9-F1
#
_entry.id   AF-A0A0A2TFM9-F1
#
_cell.length_a   1.000
_cell.length_b   1.000
_cell.length_c   1.000
_cell.angle_alpha   90.00
_cell.angle_beta   90.00
_cell.angle_gamma   90.00
#
_symmetry.space_group_name_H-M   'P 1'
#
loop_
_entity.id
_entity.type
_entity.pdbx_description
1 polymer ?
#
loop_
_entity_poly.entity_id
_entity_poly.type
_entity_poly.pdbx_seq_one_letter_code
_entity_poly.pdbx_strand_id
1 'polypeptide(L)'
;MNLNQLLNGNEIPSTKKITYKELVELIQKRLTQLNEHYVWNQFSYIEELRRIHIGTLPYLVFLGKKLNIEIELWNVKTSLNGTIFDVDLSQQIQKLYEDVNNIVTSTYEYRQNIYKNIVNDYFNIGLCLGTTPTQLHKYYKEEKKSVIENFRHDIQKYYIHRRYFKT
;
A
#
# COMPACT_ATOMS: atom_id res chain seq x y z
N MET A 1 -8.69 9.04 -14.60
CA MET A 1 -7.22 9.27 -14.75
C MET A 1 -6.58 7.99 -15.30
N ASN A 2 -5.97 8.02 -16.49
CA ASN A 2 -5.57 6.81 -17.23
C ASN A 2 -4.30 6.14 -16.63
N LEU A 3 -4.18 4.81 -16.68
CA LEU A 3 -3.05 4.05 -16.09
C LEU A 3 -1.70 4.52 -16.65
N ASN A 4 -1.64 4.81 -17.95
CA ASN A 4 -0.46 5.34 -18.64
C ASN A 4 -0.10 6.77 -18.19
N GLN A 5 -1.07 7.56 -17.73
CA GLN A 5 -0.85 8.90 -17.15
C GLN A 5 -0.45 8.81 -15.67
N LEU A 6 -0.86 7.75 -14.96
CA LEU A 6 -0.38 7.48 -13.60
C LEU A 6 1.05 6.94 -13.58
N LEU A 7 1.48 6.24 -14.63
CA LEU A 7 2.76 5.54 -14.71
C LEU A 7 3.78 6.15 -15.67
N ASN A 8 3.50 7.33 -16.27
CA ASN A 8 4.34 8.03 -17.25
C ASN A 8 5.16 7.09 -18.14
N GLY A 9 4.51 6.54 -19.17
CA GLY A 9 5.05 6.14 -20.50
C GLY A 9 6.32 5.30 -20.63
N ASN A 10 7.41 5.61 -19.93
CA ASN A 10 8.76 5.11 -20.16
C ASN A 10 9.47 4.57 -18.91
N GLU A 11 8.88 4.69 -17.72
CA GLU A 11 9.61 4.42 -16.47
C GLU A 11 9.34 3.02 -15.87
N ILE A 12 8.10 2.52 -15.93
CA ILE A 12 7.73 1.24 -15.29
C ILE A 12 7.50 0.17 -16.38
N PRO A 13 8.17 -1.02 -16.33
CA PRO A 13 7.92 -2.10 -17.27
C PRO A 13 6.45 -2.50 -17.28
N SER A 14 5.97 -3.07 -18.40
CA SER A 14 4.57 -3.47 -18.54
C SER A 14 4.08 -4.27 -17.33
N THR A 15 3.27 -3.62 -16.50
CA THR A 15 2.70 -4.19 -15.28
C THR A 15 1.61 -5.22 -15.59
N LYS A 16 1.31 -5.46 -16.87
CA LYS A 16 0.37 -6.50 -17.33
C LYS A 16 0.71 -7.88 -16.76
N LYS A 17 1.99 -8.18 -16.57
CA LYS A 17 2.45 -9.52 -16.14
C LYS A 17 2.36 -9.76 -14.62
N ILE A 18 2.35 -8.72 -13.80
CA ILE A 18 2.24 -8.88 -12.34
C ILE A 18 0.80 -9.21 -11.98
N THR A 19 0.64 -10.35 -11.32
CA THR A 19 -0.59 -10.86 -10.74
C THR A 19 -0.90 -10.09 -9.45
N TYR A 20 -2.17 -10.09 -9.03
CA TYR A 20 -2.52 -9.49 -7.73
C TYR A 20 -1.89 -10.28 -6.56
N LYS A 21 -1.57 -11.58 -6.72
CA LYS A 21 -0.87 -12.40 -5.72
C LYS A 21 0.56 -11.89 -5.46
N GLU A 22 1.34 -11.71 -6.52
CA GLU A 22 2.69 -11.13 -6.43
C GLU A 22 2.66 -9.72 -5.80
N LEU A 23 1.61 -8.94 -6.09
CA LEU A 23 1.43 -7.62 -5.50
C LEU A 23 1.07 -7.68 -4.00
N VAL A 24 0.26 -8.65 -3.60
CA VAL A 24 -0.07 -8.93 -2.18
C VAL A 24 1.20 -9.27 -1.40
N GLU A 25 2.08 -10.13 -1.94
CA GLU A 25 3.36 -10.48 -1.31
C GLU A 25 4.25 -9.25 -1.11
N LEU A 26 4.32 -8.37 -2.12
CA LEU A 26 5.06 -7.12 -2.03
C LEU A 26 4.49 -6.19 -0.94
N ILE A 27 3.18 -6.05 -0.85
CA ILE A 27 2.52 -5.24 0.19
C ILE A 27 2.79 -5.84 1.56
N GLN A 28 2.63 -7.15 1.73
CA GLN A 28 2.90 -7.88 2.96
C GLN A 28 4.35 -7.67 3.44
N LYS A 29 5.32 -7.78 2.53
CA LYS A 29 6.73 -7.48 2.85
C LYS A 29 6.93 -6.06 3.39
N ARG A 30 6.25 -5.07 2.79
CA ARG A 30 6.31 -3.67 3.24
C ARG A 30 5.66 -3.47 4.61
N LEU A 31 4.56 -4.17 4.89
CA LEU A 31 3.89 -4.15 6.19
C LEU A 31 4.73 -4.82 7.28
N THR A 32 5.36 -5.95 6.97
CA THR A 32 6.33 -6.60 7.88
C THR A 32 7.47 -5.65 8.20
N GLN A 33 8.05 -5.00 7.19
CA GLN A 33 9.10 -3.99 7.39
C GLN A 33 8.60 -2.85 8.30
N LEU A 34 7.39 -2.33 8.07
CA LEU A 34 6.82 -1.28 8.91
C LEU A 34 6.68 -1.74 10.38
N ASN A 35 6.19 -2.96 10.58
CA ASN A 35 6.00 -3.54 11.91
C ASN A 35 7.33 -3.77 12.63
N GLU A 36 8.32 -4.33 11.93
CA GLU A 36 9.67 -4.52 12.47
C GLU A 36 10.27 -3.17 12.89
N HIS A 37 10.22 -2.16 12.03
CA HIS A 37 10.75 -0.84 12.40
C HIS A 37 10.01 -0.24 13.60
N TYR A 38 8.69 -0.43 13.72
CA TYR A 38 7.93 0.07 14.87
C TYR A 38 8.32 -0.63 16.16
N VAL A 39 8.38 -1.97 16.16
CA VAL A 39 8.70 -2.79 17.34
C VAL A 39 10.14 -2.52 17.81
N TRP A 40 11.10 -2.44 16.90
CA TRP A 40 12.52 -2.32 17.24
C TRP A 40 12.98 -0.89 17.51
N ASN A 41 12.30 0.13 16.98
CA ASN A 41 12.76 1.53 17.04
C ASN A 41 11.79 2.48 17.73
N GLN A 42 11.01 1.99 18.71
CA GLN A 42 9.75 2.55 19.24
C GLN A 42 9.57 4.08 19.32
N PHE A 43 10.63 4.92 19.36
CA PHE A 43 10.48 6.38 19.38
C PHE A 43 11.49 7.19 18.55
N SER A 44 12.52 6.58 17.94
CA SER A 44 13.66 7.37 17.39
C SER A 44 13.51 7.77 15.91
N TYR A 45 12.62 7.12 15.14
CA TYR A 45 12.57 7.29 13.69
C TYR A 45 11.13 7.34 13.13
N ILE A 46 10.27 8.19 13.69
CA ILE A 46 8.90 8.39 13.17
C ILE A 46 8.88 8.75 11.67
N GLU A 47 9.89 9.50 11.20
CA GLU A 47 10.06 9.84 9.79
C GLU A 47 10.36 8.63 8.90
N GLU A 48 11.08 7.63 9.43
CA GLU A 48 11.32 6.40 8.69
C GLU A 48 10.05 5.55 8.60
N LEU A 49 9.29 5.43 9.68
CA LEU A 49 7.98 4.77 9.69
C LEU A 49 7.02 5.42 8.68
N ARG A 50 6.95 6.77 8.67
CA ARG A 50 6.19 7.53 7.68
C ARG A 50 6.65 7.25 6.26
N ARG A 51 7.97 7.22 6.01
CA ARG A 51 8.53 6.92 4.69
C ARG A 51 8.16 5.52 4.23
N ILE A 52 8.26 4.52 5.11
CA ILE A 52 7.88 3.14 4.79
C ILE A 52 6.38 3.08 4.45
N HIS A 53 5.54 3.67 5.31
CA HIS A 53 4.09 3.76 5.16
C HIS A 53 3.67 4.44 3.85
N ILE A 54 4.14 5.66 3.59
CA ILE A 54 3.89 6.42 2.35
C ILE A 54 4.37 5.63 1.13
N GLY A 55 5.56 5.02 1.23
CA GLY A 55 6.12 4.19 0.15
C GLY A 55 5.29 2.93 -0.16
N THR A 56 4.39 2.49 0.73
CA THR A 56 3.48 1.36 0.48
C THR A 56 2.25 1.78 -0.34
N LEU A 57 1.91 3.07 -0.35
CA LEU A 57 0.72 3.60 -1.05
C LEU A 57 0.64 3.25 -2.54
N PRO A 58 1.72 3.36 -3.34
CA PRO A 58 1.67 3.00 -4.77
C PRO A 58 1.25 1.54 -5.00
N TYR A 59 1.65 0.62 -4.12
CA TYR A 59 1.31 -0.80 -4.22
C TYR A 59 -0.18 -1.02 -4.01
N LEU A 60 -0.76 -0.37 -2.98
CA LEU A 60 -2.19 -0.41 -2.70
C LEU A 60 -3.02 0.20 -3.85
N VAL A 61 -2.63 1.39 -4.33
CA VAL A 61 -3.26 2.04 -5.50
C VAL A 61 -3.23 1.12 -6.72
N PHE A 62 -2.13 0.41 -6.93
CA PHE A 62 -2.00 -0.52 -8.05
C PHE A 62 -2.84 -1.79 -7.84
N LEU A 63 -3.02 -2.25 -6.60
CA LEU A 63 -3.85 -3.40 -6.26
C LEU A 63 -5.33 -3.15 -6.55
N GLY A 64 -5.88 -2.02 -6.10
CA GLY A 64 -7.28 -1.66 -6.39
C GLY A 64 -7.58 -1.63 -7.88
N LYS A 65 -6.65 -1.06 -8.66
CA LYS A 65 -6.74 -1.06 -10.13
C LYS A 65 -6.67 -2.45 -10.75
N LYS A 66 -5.76 -3.30 -10.26
CA LYS A 66 -5.61 -4.69 -10.76
C LYS A 66 -6.85 -5.53 -10.49
N LEU A 67 -7.56 -5.23 -9.40
CA LEU A 67 -8.80 -5.89 -9.04
C LEU A 67 -10.03 -5.27 -9.72
N ASN A 68 -9.86 -4.23 -10.54
CA ASN A 68 -10.93 -3.46 -11.16
C ASN A 68 -11.95 -2.91 -10.14
N ILE A 69 -11.45 -2.46 -8.97
CA ILE A 69 -12.27 -1.95 -7.88
C ILE A 69 -12.35 -0.43 -7.99
N GLU A 70 -13.57 0.10 -8.15
CA GLU A 70 -13.87 1.53 -8.21
C GLU A 70 -13.97 2.15 -6.81
N ILE A 71 -12.93 1.98 -6.00
CA ILE A 71 -12.81 2.73 -4.75
C ILE A 71 -11.95 3.95 -5.01
N GLU A 72 -12.56 5.14 -4.90
CA GLU A 72 -11.81 6.38 -4.77
C GLU A 72 -11.08 6.34 -3.43
N LEU A 73 -9.82 5.87 -3.46
CA LEU A 73 -8.92 5.79 -2.30
C LEU A 73 -8.98 7.04 -1.42
N TRP A 74 -9.13 8.22 -2.03
CA TRP A 74 -9.08 9.50 -1.35
C TRP A 74 -10.41 9.93 -0.71
N ASN A 75 -11.53 9.28 -1.02
CA ASN A 75 -12.84 9.60 -0.45
C ASN A 75 -13.15 8.82 0.83
N VAL A 76 -12.17 8.07 1.33
CA VAL A 76 -12.31 7.34 2.58
C VAL A 76 -12.43 8.34 3.74
N LYS A 77 -13.61 8.37 4.36
CA LYS A 77 -13.85 9.13 5.59
C LYS A 77 -13.18 8.38 6.74
N THR A 78 -11.99 8.82 7.14
CA THR A 78 -11.41 8.41 8.41
C THR A 78 -12.21 9.02 9.54
N SER A 79 -12.83 8.19 10.38
CA SER A 79 -13.41 8.64 11.65
C SER A 79 -12.26 8.99 12.58
N LEU A 80 -12.16 10.21 13.13
CA LEU A 80 -11.17 10.52 14.18
C LEU A 80 -11.71 10.10 15.56
N ASN A 81 -12.27 8.90 15.67
CA ASN A 81 -12.73 8.40 16.96
C ASN A 81 -11.52 7.97 17.80
N GLY A 82 -11.59 8.23 19.12
CA GLY A 82 -10.51 7.89 20.06
C GLY A 82 -10.04 6.44 19.97
N THR A 83 -10.94 5.55 19.60
CA THR A 83 -10.69 4.11 19.41
C THR A 83 -9.57 3.77 18.42
N ILE A 84 -9.24 4.64 17.46
CA ILE A 84 -8.10 4.40 16.54
C ILE A 84 -6.77 4.55 17.26
N PHE A 85 -6.69 5.47 18.23
CA PHE A 85 -5.48 5.71 19.00
C PHE A 85 -5.34 4.76 20.20
N ASP A 86 -6.43 4.08 20.57
CA ASP A 86 -6.46 3.10 21.66
C ASP A 86 -5.92 1.72 21.24
N VAL A 87 -5.81 1.44 19.93
CA VAL A 87 -5.31 0.17 19.39
C VAL A 87 -3.82 0.28 19.06
N ASP A 88 -3.01 -0.66 19.55
CA ASP A 88 -1.57 -0.69 19.27
C ASP A 88 -1.28 -0.73 17.76
N LEU A 89 -0.29 0.03 17.31
CA LEU A 89 0.03 0.14 15.89
C LEU A 89 0.39 -1.22 15.28
N SER A 90 1.06 -2.10 16.03
CA SER A 90 1.40 -3.45 15.54
C SER A 90 0.15 -4.27 15.24
N GLN A 91 -0.89 -4.15 16.09
CA GLN A 91 -2.17 -4.81 15.86
C GLN A 91 -2.89 -4.26 14.63
N GLN A 92 -2.83 -2.94 14.41
CA GLN A 92 -3.38 -2.32 13.20
C GLN A 92 -2.64 -2.79 11.93
N ILE A 93 -1.30 -2.88 11.99
CA ILE A 93 -0.48 -3.38 10.88
C ILE A 93 -0.78 -4.87 10.61
N GLN A 94 -0.90 -5.68 11.66
CA GLN A 94 -1.23 -7.10 11.53
C GLN A 94 -2.61 -7.31 10.89
N LYS A 95 -3.63 -6.57 11.34
CA LYS A 95 -4.96 -6.63 10.74
C LYS A 95 -4.91 -6.28 9.25
N LEU A 96 -4.19 -5.20 8.89
CA LEU A 96 -4.01 -4.81 7.49
C LEU A 96 -3.30 -5.90 6.67
N TYR A 97 -2.30 -6.57 7.25
CA TYR A 97 -1.59 -7.69 6.63
C TYR A 97 -2.53 -8.87 6.33
N GLU A 98 -3.40 -9.22 7.27
CA GLU A 98 -4.38 -10.30 7.14
C GLU A 98 -5.44 -9.95 6.08
N ASP A 99 -5.96 -8.71 6.08
CA ASP A 99 -6.94 -8.26 5.09
C ASP A 99 -6.35 -8.25 3.66
N VAL A 100 -5.10 -7.80 3.51
CA VAL A 100 -4.38 -7.88 2.24
C VAL A 100 -4.22 -9.33 1.76
N ASN A 101 -3.99 -10.28 2.67
CA ASN A 101 -3.95 -11.71 2.33
C ASN A 101 -5.33 -12.23 1.89
N ASN A 102 -6.39 -11.81 2.58
CA ASN A 102 -7.76 -12.26 2.32
C ASN A 102 -8.25 -11.91 0.92
N ILE A 103 -7.70 -10.88 0.27
CA ILE A 103 -7.97 -10.59 -1.16
C ILE A 103 -7.71 -11.80 -2.04
N VAL A 104 -6.68 -12.60 -1.75
CA VAL A 104 -6.23 -13.69 -2.62
C VAL A 104 -7.26 -14.82 -2.70
N THR A 105 -7.88 -15.13 -1.56
CA THR A 105 -8.79 -16.27 -1.37
C THR A 105 -10.26 -15.89 -1.58
N SER A 106 -10.57 -14.60 -1.66
CA SER A 106 -11.95 -14.09 -1.68
C SER A 106 -12.58 -14.02 -3.07
N THR A 107 -13.92 -14.06 -3.11
CA THR A 107 -14.74 -13.81 -4.31
C THR A 107 -14.69 -12.34 -4.73
N TYR A 108 -15.08 -12.02 -5.97
CA TYR A 108 -15.00 -10.65 -6.50
C TYR A 108 -15.78 -9.62 -5.66
N GLU A 109 -17.03 -9.90 -5.32
CA GLU A 109 -17.87 -9.01 -4.50
C GLU A 109 -17.26 -8.78 -3.11
N TYR A 110 -16.73 -9.85 -2.50
CA TYR A 110 -16.11 -9.76 -1.18
C TYR A 110 -14.77 -9.00 -1.21
N ARG A 111 -14.02 -9.05 -2.33
CA ARG A 111 -12.78 -8.26 -2.52
C ARG A 111 -13.02 -6.76 -2.49
N GLN A 112 -14.17 -6.25 -2.95
CA GLN A 112 -14.47 -4.82 -2.87
C GLN A 112 -14.58 -4.37 -1.41
N ASN A 113 -15.30 -5.15 -0.59
CA ASN A 113 -15.45 -4.88 0.84
C ASN A 113 -14.11 -4.99 1.57
N ILE A 114 -13.33 -6.03 1.30
CA ILE A 114 -11.99 -6.19 1.87
C ILE A 114 -11.09 -5.01 1.46
N TYR A 115 -11.08 -4.63 0.18
CA TYR A 115 -10.24 -3.54 -0.28
C TYR A 115 -10.62 -2.21 0.38
N LYS A 116 -11.92 -1.98 0.63
CA LYS A 116 -12.38 -0.82 1.42
C LYS A 116 -11.81 -0.86 2.85
N ASN A 117 -11.82 -2.01 3.50
CA ASN A 117 -11.24 -2.18 4.85
C ASN A 117 -9.73 -1.93 4.85
N ILE A 118 -9.01 -2.48 3.87
CA ILE A 118 -7.57 -2.24 3.67
C ILE A 118 -7.26 -0.75 3.56
N VAL A 119 -8.02 -0.02 2.75
CA VAL A 119 -7.79 1.42 2.58
C VAL A 119 -8.09 2.17 3.88
N ASN A 120 -9.16 1.83 4.59
CA ASN A 120 -9.49 2.42 5.90
C ASN A 120 -8.37 2.19 6.91
N ASP A 121 -7.94 0.94 7.10
CA ASP A 121 -6.92 0.55 8.07
C ASP A 121 -5.56 1.18 7.71
N TYR A 122 -5.23 1.24 6.42
CA TYR A 122 -4.03 1.93 5.95
C TYR A 122 -4.01 3.41 6.34
N PHE A 123 -5.13 4.12 6.21
CA PHE A 123 -5.21 5.51 6.65
C PHE A 123 -5.22 5.67 8.17
N ASN A 124 -5.81 4.75 8.91
CA ASN A 124 -5.76 4.75 10.38
C ASN A 124 -4.33 4.62 10.90
N ILE A 125 -3.54 3.70 10.32
CA ILE A 125 -2.10 3.59 10.60
C ILE A 125 -1.39 4.92 10.28
N GLY A 126 -1.74 5.56 9.17
CA GLY A 126 -1.22 6.89 8.82
C GLY A 126 -1.50 7.94 9.89
N LEU A 127 -2.72 7.98 10.43
CA LEU A 127 -3.12 8.87 11.51
C LEU A 127 -2.33 8.62 12.79
N CYS A 128 -2.12 7.35 13.18
CA CYS A 128 -1.27 6.99 14.32
C CYS A 128 0.19 7.42 14.11
N LEU A 129 0.67 7.42 12.87
CA LEU A 129 1.99 7.94 12.50
C LEU A 129 2.02 9.48 12.36
N GLY A 130 0.91 10.18 12.59
CA GLY A 130 0.79 11.64 12.48
C GLY A 130 0.69 12.16 11.05
N THR A 131 0.18 11.35 10.12
CA THR A 131 -0.05 11.74 8.72
C THR A 131 -1.54 11.60 8.35
N THR A 132 -2.16 12.71 7.97
CA THR A 132 -3.57 12.72 7.54
C THR A 132 -3.74 12.20 6.11
N PRO A 133 -4.94 11.69 5.74
CA PRO A 133 -5.25 11.32 4.35
C PRO A 133 -4.98 12.47 3.35
N THR A 134 -5.26 13.71 3.74
CA THR A 134 -4.99 14.91 2.91
C THR A 134 -3.49 15.12 2.70
N GLN A 135 -2.68 14.95 3.74
CA GLN A 135 -1.22 15.03 3.63
C GLN A 135 -0.66 13.90 2.77
N LEU A 136 -1.13 12.66 2.95
CA LEU A 136 -0.78 11.51 2.10
C LEU A 136 -1.11 11.78 0.63
N HIS A 137 -2.28 12.34 0.35
CA HIS A 137 -2.68 12.70 -1.01
C HIS A 137 -1.79 13.79 -1.60
N LYS A 138 -1.43 14.80 -0.80
CA LYS A 138 -0.51 15.86 -1.20
C LYS A 138 0.88 15.29 -1.53
N TYR A 139 1.46 14.49 -0.64
CA TYR A 139 2.75 13.81 -0.86
C TYR A 139 2.73 12.94 -2.13
N TYR A 140 1.67 12.15 -2.33
CA TYR A 140 1.55 11.31 -3.51
C TYR A 140 1.44 12.13 -4.82
N LYS A 141 0.85 13.32 -4.78
CA LYS A 141 0.74 14.21 -5.94
C LYS A 141 2.03 14.98 -6.23
N GLU A 142 2.65 15.53 -5.20
CA GLU A 142 3.80 16.44 -5.32
C GLU A 142 5.14 15.69 -5.42
N GLU A 143 5.33 14.65 -4.62
CA GLU A 143 6.58 13.87 -4.55
C GLU A 143 6.49 12.52 -5.28
N LYS A 144 5.55 12.43 -6.22
CA LYS A 144 5.16 11.20 -6.91
C LYS A 144 6.34 10.37 -7.43
N LYS A 145 7.39 11.00 -7.97
CA LYS A 145 8.59 10.31 -8.48
C LYS A 145 9.33 9.58 -7.36
N SER A 146 9.61 10.27 -6.26
CA SER A 146 10.30 9.71 -5.08
C SER A 146 9.52 8.54 -4.47
N VAL A 147 8.20 8.73 -4.28
CA VAL A 147 7.32 7.74 -3.65
C VAL A 147 7.18 6.48 -4.50
N ILE A 148 7.18 6.60 -5.83
CA ILE A 148 6.99 5.48 -6.76
C ILE A 148 8.31 4.74 -7.08
N GLU A 149 9.48 5.32 -6.83
CA GLU A 149 10.76 4.75 -7.29
C GLU A 149 11.04 3.35 -6.69
N ASN A 150 10.77 3.16 -5.39
CA ASN A 150 10.91 1.85 -4.76
C ASN A 150 9.94 0.81 -5.36
N PHE A 151 8.68 1.22 -5.56
CA PHE A 151 7.70 0.39 -6.25
C PHE A 151 8.19 0.02 -7.65
N ARG A 152 8.68 0.98 -8.42
CA ARG A 152 9.22 0.76 -9.76
C ARG A 152 10.36 -0.25 -9.76
N HIS A 153 11.33 -0.13 -8.84
CA HIS A 153 12.44 -1.06 -8.72
C HIS A 153 11.99 -2.47 -8.36
N ASP A 154 11.07 -2.62 -7.42
CA ASP A 154 10.53 -3.93 -7.04
C ASP A 154 9.81 -4.60 -8.22
N ILE A 155 8.95 -3.85 -8.91
CA ILE A 155 8.23 -4.31 -10.10
C ILE A 155 9.22 -4.72 -11.22
N GLN A 156 10.29 -3.95 -11.43
CA GLN A 156 11.35 -4.27 -12.39
C GLN A 156 12.09 -5.56 -12.01
N LYS A 157 12.45 -5.72 -10.74
CA LYS A 157 13.13 -6.92 -10.24
C LYS A 157 12.27 -8.17 -10.45
N TYR A 158 10.98 -8.10 -10.13
CA TYR A 158 10.04 -9.20 -10.39
C TYR A 158 9.93 -9.53 -11.89
N TYR A 159 9.87 -8.52 -12.75
CA TYR A 159 9.82 -8.71 -14.20
C TYR A 159 11.08 -9.43 -14.73
N ILE A 160 12.27 -9.00 -14.31
CA ILE A 160 13.55 -9.63 -14.68
C ILE A 160 13.56 -11.08 -14.19
N HIS A 161 13.20 -11.32 -12.92
CA HIS A 161 13.19 -12.67 -12.36
C HIS A 161 12.34 -13.62 -13.20
N ARG A 162 11.12 -13.23 -13.53
CA ARG A 162 10.21 -14.07 -14.32
C ARG A 162 10.65 -14.26 -15.77
N ARG A 163 11.26 -13.23 -16.39
CA ARG A 163 11.74 -13.30 -17.78
C ARG A 163 12.92 -14.27 -17.94
N TYR A 164 13.83 -14.31 -16.97
CA TYR A 164 15.09 -15.04 -17.09
C TYR A 164 15.11 -16.36 -16.33
N PHE A 165 14.30 -16.53 -15.29
CA PHE A 165 14.35 -17.72 -14.42
C PHE A 165 13.12 -18.64 -14.55
N LYS A 166 12.15 -18.33 -15.43
CA LYS A 166 10.98 -19.18 -15.77
C LYS A 166 10.34 -19.89 -14.56
N THR A 167 10.07 -19.15 -13.48
CA THR A 167 9.09 -19.56 -12.48
C THR A 167 7.68 -19.07 -12.85
#